data_AF-A0A9P1KX96-F1
#
_entry.id   AF-A0A9P1KX96-F1
#
_cell.length_a   1.000
_cell.length_b   1.000
_cell.length_c   1.000
_cell.angle_alpha   90.00
_cell.angle_beta   90.00
_cell.angle_gamma   90.00
#
_symmetry.space_group_name_H-M   'P 1'
#
loop_
_entity.id
_entity.type
_entity.pdbx_description
1 polymer ?
#
loop_
_entity_poly.entity_id
_entity_poly.type
_entity_poly.pdbx_seq_one_letter_code
_entity_poly.pdbx_strand_id
1 'polypeptide(L)'
;MKASKLLEVKYIDIDGDSKIEKISLIGHISDENSSYIESLELVIEKHNTINKVFKIPFKGYSPKLFICNLFESYKNQILIIGQYTNIKEFGILRIYNYNNDNLDLLVDDETLAIQINCYATLEESNKILVSCLESNKRFIVDINEKKHDKFTPIVSDISVIHPIINPFESFYSLQIHQNVLYASNLDIIATLETIVSIDEKGRSTIKNQSLLQYGNFINKK
;
A
#
# COMPACT_ATOMS: atom_id res chain seq x y z
N MET A 1 -13.11 -27.31 -7.17
CA MET A 1 -13.53 -27.02 -5.77
C MET A 1 -12.85 -25.73 -5.38
N LYS A 2 -13.55 -24.76 -4.77
CA LYS A 2 -12.85 -23.61 -4.17
C LYS A 2 -12.12 -24.11 -2.93
N ALA A 3 -10.81 -23.98 -2.90
CA ALA A 3 -9.99 -24.32 -1.74
C ALA A 3 -9.79 -23.07 -0.89
N SER A 4 -9.76 -23.24 0.44
CA SER A 4 -9.49 -22.17 1.39
C SER A 4 -8.11 -22.35 1.98
N LYS A 5 -7.35 -21.26 2.10
CA LYS A 5 -6.00 -21.24 2.64
C LYS A 5 -5.93 -20.22 3.77
N LEU A 6 -5.48 -20.67 4.95
CA LEU A 6 -5.08 -19.76 6.01
C LEU A 6 -3.78 -19.06 5.58
N LEU A 7 -3.83 -17.75 5.45
CA LEU A 7 -2.72 -16.94 4.95
C LEU A 7 -1.87 -16.39 6.08
N GLU A 8 -2.52 -15.82 7.10
CA GLU A 8 -1.84 -15.19 8.23
C GLU A 8 -2.74 -15.20 9.47
N VAL A 9 -2.12 -15.18 10.66
CA VAL A 9 -2.79 -15.09 11.96
C VAL A 9 -2.08 -14.05 12.82
N LYS A 10 -2.86 -13.22 13.53
CA LYS A 10 -2.39 -12.27 14.53
C LYS A 10 -3.16 -12.47 15.84
N TYR A 11 -2.51 -12.19 16.95
CA TYR A 11 -3.10 -12.22 18.29
C TYR A 11 -2.88 -10.87 18.95
N ILE A 12 -3.95 -10.11 19.16
CA ILE A 12 -3.87 -8.74 19.70
C ILE A 12 -5.21 -8.29 20.25
N ASP A 13 -5.19 -7.33 21.16
CA ASP A 13 -6.36 -6.53 21.56
C ASP A 13 -6.69 -5.54 20.43
N ILE A 14 -7.73 -5.84 19.66
CA ILE A 14 -8.07 -5.04 18.47
C ILE A 14 -9.01 -3.87 18.79
N ASP A 15 -9.87 -3.99 19.81
CA ASP A 15 -10.87 -2.96 20.15
C ASP A 15 -10.58 -2.20 21.45
N GLY A 16 -9.50 -2.54 22.15
CA GLY A 16 -8.98 -1.86 23.34
C GLY A 16 -9.63 -2.30 24.64
N ASP A 17 -10.30 -3.47 24.67
CA ASP A 17 -11.00 -3.97 25.87
C ASP A 17 -10.10 -4.78 26.82
N SER A 18 -8.79 -4.82 26.55
CA SER A 18 -7.75 -5.59 27.26
C SER A 18 -7.88 -7.11 27.16
N LYS A 19 -8.69 -7.63 26.23
CA LYS A 19 -8.69 -9.05 25.86
C LYS A 19 -7.99 -9.23 24.53
N ILE A 20 -7.41 -10.42 24.33
CA ILE A 20 -6.67 -10.72 23.09
C ILE A 20 -7.60 -11.49 22.15
N GLU A 21 -7.78 -10.95 20.95
CA GLU A 21 -8.46 -11.61 19.84
C GLU A 21 -7.49 -12.38 18.98
N LYS A 22 -7.99 -13.44 18.33
CA LYS A 22 -7.32 -14.08 17.20
C LYS A 22 -7.91 -13.54 15.91
N ILE A 23 -7.06 -12.97 15.06
CA ILE A 23 -7.42 -12.42 13.76
C ILE A 23 -6.77 -13.30 12.68
N SER A 24 -7.58 -13.93 11.84
CA SER A 24 -7.13 -14.83 10.78
C SER A 24 -7.49 -14.27 9.41
N LEU A 25 -6.52 -14.23 8.50
CA LEU A 25 -6.75 -13.89 7.10
C LEU A 25 -6.85 -15.18 6.27
N ILE A 26 -7.98 -15.36 5.60
CA ILE A 26 -8.28 -16.57 4.83
C ILE A 26 -8.48 -16.19 3.37
N GLY A 27 -7.69 -16.80 2.48
CA GLY A 27 -7.79 -16.63 1.04
C GLY A 27 -8.50 -17.81 0.40
N HIS A 28 -9.36 -17.54 -0.57
CA HIS A 28 -10.03 -18.58 -1.36
C HIS A 28 -9.47 -18.60 -2.78
N ILE A 29 -9.08 -19.79 -3.24
CA ILE A 29 -8.42 -20.04 -4.53
C ILE A 29 -9.24 -21.03 -5.35
N SER A 30 -9.19 -20.90 -6.68
CA SER A 30 -9.86 -21.84 -7.60
C SER A 30 -9.08 -23.13 -7.86
N ASP A 31 -7.76 -23.08 -7.71
CA ASP A 31 -6.82 -24.18 -7.89
C ASP A 31 -5.80 -24.14 -6.75
N GLU A 32 -5.52 -25.29 -6.14
CA GLU A 32 -4.56 -25.45 -5.03
C GLU A 32 -3.14 -25.02 -5.40
N ASN A 33 -2.79 -25.07 -6.69
CA ASN A 33 -1.49 -24.64 -7.20
C ASN A 33 -1.45 -23.13 -7.53
N SER A 34 -2.59 -22.44 -7.49
CA SER A 34 -2.66 -21.01 -7.82
C SER A 34 -2.23 -20.13 -6.64
N SER A 35 -1.43 -19.11 -6.93
CA SER A 35 -1.12 -18.02 -5.98
C SER A 35 -2.15 -16.88 -6.02
N TYR A 36 -3.11 -16.93 -6.95
CA TYR A 36 -4.14 -15.92 -7.11
C TYR A 36 -5.32 -16.17 -6.18
N ILE A 37 -5.66 -15.17 -5.39
CA ILE A 37 -6.75 -15.19 -4.42
C ILE A 37 -8.00 -14.56 -5.07
N GLU A 38 -9.08 -15.32 -5.17
CA GLU A 38 -10.36 -14.89 -5.75
C GLU A 38 -11.25 -14.12 -4.78
N SER A 39 -11.09 -14.38 -3.49
CA SER A 39 -11.76 -13.66 -2.42
C SER A 39 -11.02 -13.83 -1.10
N LEU A 40 -11.14 -12.84 -0.23
CA LEU A 40 -10.44 -12.77 1.04
C LEU A 40 -11.46 -12.60 2.16
N GLU A 41 -11.25 -13.31 3.26
CA GLU A 41 -12.05 -13.20 4.47
C GLU A 41 -11.15 -12.87 5.67
N LEU A 42 -11.65 -12.02 6.55
CA LEU A 42 -11.05 -11.74 7.84
C LEU A 42 -11.94 -12.37 8.91
N VAL A 43 -11.37 -13.27 9.70
CA VAL A 43 -12.07 -13.92 10.82
C VAL A 43 -11.52 -13.37 12.12
N ILE A 44 -12.40 -12.80 12.94
CA ILE A 44 -12.08 -12.31 14.28
C ILE A 44 -12.74 -13.23 15.30
N GLU A 45 -11.92 -13.91 16.09
CA GLU A 45 -12.32 -14.84 17.14
C GLU A 45 -12.07 -14.18 18.49
N LYS A 46 -13.18 -13.89 19.19
CA LYS A 46 -13.21 -13.31 20.54
C LYS A 46 -13.56 -14.39 21.55
N HIS A 47 -12.96 -14.32 22.74
CA HIS A 47 -13.26 -15.28 23.81
C HIS A 47 -14.76 -15.32 24.14
N ASN A 48 -15.33 -16.53 24.13
CA ASN A 48 -16.73 -16.81 24.51
C ASN A 48 -17.79 -16.10 23.63
N THR A 49 -17.46 -15.72 22.39
CA THR A 49 -18.42 -15.13 21.45
C THR A 49 -18.41 -15.87 20.11
N ILE A 50 -19.43 -15.60 19.28
CA ILE A 50 -19.50 -16.12 17.91
C ILE A 50 -18.43 -15.43 17.06
N ASN A 51 -17.62 -16.24 16.36
CA ASN A 51 -16.63 -15.76 15.41
C ASN A 51 -17.28 -14.84 14.37
N LYS A 52 -16.68 -13.67 14.15
CA LYS A 52 -17.13 -12.73 13.12
C LYS A 52 -16.32 -12.97 11.85
N VAL A 53 -17.02 -13.14 10.73
CA VAL A 53 -16.41 -13.35 9.42
C VAL A 53 -16.76 -12.15 8.53
N PHE A 54 -15.74 -11.45 8.06
CA PHE A 54 -15.88 -10.29 7.19
C PHE A 54 -15.34 -10.62 5.80
N LYS A 55 -16.12 -10.32 4.76
CA LYS A 55 -15.65 -10.40 3.38
C LYS A 55 -14.88 -9.13 3.05
N ILE A 56 -13.63 -9.29 2.62
CA ILE A 56 -12.77 -8.18 2.24
C ILE A 56 -12.81 -8.05 0.71
N PRO A 57 -13.16 -6.88 0.15
CA PRO A 57 -13.06 -6.63 -1.28
C PRO A 57 -11.59 -6.73 -1.74
N PHE A 58 -11.21 -7.91 -2.22
CA PHE A 58 -9.84 -8.23 -2.62
C PHE A 58 -9.85 -9.32 -3.68
N LYS A 59 -9.09 -9.11 -4.75
CA LYS A 59 -8.71 -10.11 -5.74
C LYS A 59 -7.29 -9.81 -6.21
N GLY A 60 -6.41 -10.79 -6.14
CA GLY A 60 -5.01 -10.53 -6.44
C GLY A 60 -4.06 -11.52 -5.79
N TYR A 61 -2.84 -11.08 -5.57
CA TYR A 61 -1.71 -11.89 -5.13
C TYR A 61 -1.16 -11.40 -3.81
N SER A 62 -0.47 -12.32 -3.12
CA SER A 62 0.36 -12.04 -1.94
C SER A 62 -0.32 -11.16 -0.86
N PRO A 63 -1.58 -11.43 -0.46
CA PRO A 63 -2.20 -10.70 0.63
C PRO A 63 -1.40 -10.86 1.93
N LYS A 64 -1.30 -9.77 2.69
CA LYS A 64 -0.66 -9.73 4.02
C LYS A 64 -1.54 -8.97 5.00
N LEU A 65 -1.53 -9.43 6.25
CA LEU A 65 -2.24 -8.85 7.38
C LEU A 65 -1.25 -8.18 8.34
N PHE A 66 -1.43 -6.89 8.56
CA PHE A 66 -0.73 -6.13 9.58
C PHE A 66 -1.73 -5.59 10.59
N ILE A 67 -1.29 -5.50 11.84
CA ILE A 67 -1.99 -4.77 12.87
C ILE A 67 -1.10 -3.57 13.22
N CYS A 68 -1.65 -2.38 13.03
CA CYS A 68 -0.89 -1.14 13.14
C CYS A 68 -1.68 -0.17 14.00
N ASN A 69 -1.04 0.43 15.00
CA ASN A 69 -1.61 1.59 15.66
C ASN A 69 -1.31 2.83 14.82
N LEU A 70 -2.24 3.27 13.97
CA LEU A 70 -2.03 4.42 13.07
C LEU A 70 -2.25 5.76 13.76
N PHE A 71 -2.92 5.76 14.92
CA PHE A 71 -3.29 6.97 15.65
C PHE A 71 -2.55 7.05 16.96
N GLU A 72 -2.53 8.24 17.57
CA GLU A 72 -2.12 8.40 18.98
C GLU A 72 -3.25 7.92 19.93
N SER A 73 -3.81 6.75 19.64
CA SER A 73 -4.84 6.07 20.42
C SER A 73 -4.34 4.68 20.80
N TYR A 74 -5.00 3.99 21.73
CA TYR A 74 -4.66 2.58 22.05
C TYR A 74 -5.37 1.58 21.14
N LYS A 75 -6.19 2.04 20.18
CA LYS A 75 -6.93 1.17 19.28
C LYS A 75 -6.13 0.88 18.03
N ASN A 76 -5.92 -0.40 17.76
CA ASN A 76 -5.21 -0.86 16.59
C ASN A 76 -6.10 -0.87 15.35
N GLN A 77 -5.52 -0.62 14.19
CA GLN A 77 -6.15 -0.76 12.88
C GLN A 77 -5.71 -2.06 12.23
N ILE A 78 -6.62 -2.65 11.44
CA ILE A 78 -6.32 -3.77 10.57
C ILE A 78 -5.90 -3.22 9.21
N LEU A 79 -4.66 -3.51 8.83
CA LEU A 79 -4.10 -3.16 7.53
C LEU A 79 -3.96 -4.44 6.70
N ILE A 80 -4.62 -4.47 5.54
CA ILE A 80 -4.46 -5.53 4.55
C ILE A 80 -3.82 -4.93 3.32
N ILE A 81 -2.71 -5.52 2.88
CA ILE A 81 -2.04 -5.16 1.62
C ILE A 81 -1.96 -6.36 0.70
N GLY A 82 -1.85 -6.11 -0.60
CA GLY A 82 -1.59 -7.16 -1.60
C GLY A 82 -1.24 -6.56 -2.95
N GLN A 83 -1.39 -7.32 -4.02
CA GLN A 83 -1.06 -6.88 -5.38
C GLN A 83 -2.17 -7.28 -6.34
N TYR A 84 -2.60 -6.40 -7.25
CA TYR A 84 -3.60 -6.75 -8.27
C TYR A 84 -3.05 -7.75 -9.29
N THR A 85 -1.80 -7.57 -9.68
CA THR A 85 -1.09 -8.45 -10.63
C THR A 85 0.07 -9.16 -9.91
N ASN A 86 0.61 -10.21 -10.52
CA ASN A 86 1.82 -10.87 -10.00
C ASN A 86 3.10 -10.05 -10.26
N ILE A 87 2.95 -8.93 -10.97
CA ILE A 87 3.99 -7.94 -11.25
C ILE A 87 3.85 -6.87 -10.16
N LYS A 88 4.96 -6.48 -9.51
CA LYS A 88 4.99 -5.60 -8.32
C LYS A 88 4.63 -4.14 -8.61
N GLU A 89 3.63 -3.89 -9.45
CA GLU A 89 3.35 -2.58 -10.02
C GLU A 89 2.09 -1.94 -9.45
N PHE A 90 1.14 -2.75 -8.95
CA PHE A 90 -0.15 -2.25 -8.48
C PHE A 90 -0.52 -2.91 -7.15
N GLY A 91 -0.45 -2.13 -6.08
CA GLY A 91 -0.71 -2.52 -4.71
C GLY A 91 -2.18 -2.36 -4.33
N ILE A 92 -2.71 -3.33 -3.60
CA ILE A 92 -4.02 -3.24 -2.94
C ILE A 92 -3.80 -2.76 -1.51
N LEU A 93 -4.62 -1.82 -1.04
CA LEU A 93 -4.63 -1.36 0.34
C LEU A 93 -6.05 -1.38 0.89
N ARG A 94 -6.24 -1.95 2.08
CA ARG A 94 -7.44 -1.71 2.88
C ARG A 94 -7.06 -1.50 4.34
N ILE A 95 -7.51 -0.39 4.92
CA ILE A 95 -7.34 -0.08 6.33
C ILE A 95 -8.72 -0.09 6.97
N TYR A 96 -8.88 -0.85 8.05
CA TYR A 96 -10.15 -0.97 8.75
C TYR A 96 -10.02 -0.60 10.22
N ASN A 97 -11.08 0.03 10.73
CA ASN A 97 -11.36 0.08 12.15
C ASN A 97 -12.28 -1.09 12.52
N TYR A 98 -12.02 -1.70 13.67
CA TYR A 98 -12.93 -2.68 14.25
C TYR A 98 -13.55 -2.12 15.52
N ASN A 99 -14.86 -1.88 15.49
CA ASN A 99 -15.60 -1.27 16.60
C ASN A 99 -16.94 -1.96 16.78
N ASN A 100 -17.29 -2.32 18.02
CA ASN A 100 -18.58 -2.90 18.37
C ASN A 100 -18.97 -4.08 17.45
N ASP A 101 -18.02 -4.98 17.20
CA ASP A 101 -18.14 -6.13 16.32
C ASP A 101 -18.42 -5.83 14.83
N ASN A 102 -18.18 -4.60 14.38
CA ASN A 102 -18.25 -4.18 12.99
C ASN A 102 -16.87 -3.84 12.44
N LEU A 103 -16.69 -4.04 11.14
CA LEU A 103 -15.46 -3.72 10.41
C LEU A 103 -15.74 -2.58 9.44
N ASP A 104 -15.27 -1.39 9.78
CA ASP A 104 -15.52 -0.16 9.02
C ASP A 104 -14.29 0.17 8.17
N LEU A 105 -14.47 0.33 6.85
CA LEU A 105 -13.40 0.74 5.96
C LEU A 105 -13.03 2.19 6.26
N LEU A 106 -11.75 2.43 6.55
CA LEU A 106 -11.20 3.75 6.81
C LEU A 106 -10.54 4.34 5.56
N VAL A 107 -9.66 3.57 4.91
CA VAL A 107 -8.92 3.98 3.71
C VAL A 107 -8.74 2.78 2.78
N ASP A 108 -8.86 3.00 1.48
CA ASP A 108 -8.43 2.10 0.42
C ASP A 108 -7.37 2.75 -0.49
N ASP A 109 -6.80 1.97 -1.42
CA ASP A 109 -5.77 2.44 -2.36
C ASP A 109 -6.27 3.58 -3.25
N GLU A 110 -7.52 3.54 -3.72
CA GLU A 110 -8.11 4.60 -4.54
C GLU A 110 -8.19 5.92 -3.77
N THR A 111 -8.75 5.87 -2.56
CA THR A 111 -8.89 7.05 -1.69
C THR A 111 -7.53 7.60 -1.28
N LEU A 112 -6.53 6.74 -1.07
CA LEU A 112 -5.17 7.17 -0.73
C LEU A 112 -4.45 7.78 -1.93
N ALA A 113 -4.56 7.17 -3.12
CA ALA A 113 -3.91 7.65 -4.34
C ALA A 113 -4.33 9.09 -4.70
N ILE A 114 -5.61 9.42 -4.46
CA ILE A 114 -6.12 10.80 -4.63
C ILE A 114 -5.42 11.78 -3.70
N GLN A 115 -5.03 11.37 -2.49
CA GLN A 115 -4.46 12.24 -1.47
C GLN A 115 -2.92 12.40 -1.57
N ILE A 116 -2.27 11.62 -2.44
CA ILE A 116 -0.82 11.70 -2.70
C ILE A 116 -0.55 11.86 -4.20
N ASN A 117 -1.47 12.49 -4.92
CA ASN A 117 -1.48 12.53 -6.37
C ASN A 117 -0.25 13.26 -6.93
N CYS A 118 0.47 12.55 -7.80
CA CYS A 118 1.58 13.10 -8.55
C CYS A 118 1.43 12.75 -10.03
N TYR A 119 1.95 13.62 -10.89
CA TYR A 119 2.00 13.39 -12.32
C TYR A 119 3.38 13.76 -12.86
N ALA A 120 3.70 13.24 -14.04
CA ALA A 120 4.97 13.49 -14.71
C ALA A 120 4.74 14.18 -16.06
N THR A 121 5.58 15.16 -16.37
CA THR A 121 5.61 15.85 -17.66
C THR A 121 7.02 15.85 -18.24
N LEU A 122 7.10 15.91 -19.57
CA LEU A 122 8.36 16.11 -20.28
C LEU A 122 8.58 17.63 -20.44
N GLU A 123 9.64 18.19 -19.86
CA GLU A 123 9.95 19.62 -19.95
C GLU A 123 10.95 19.93 -21.09
N GLU A 124 11.98 19.08 -21.20
CA GLU A 124 13.03 19.15 -22.23
C GLU A 124 13.28 17.73 -22.76
N SER A 125 14.01 17.58 -23.86
CA SER A 125 14.23 16.28 -24.52
C SER A 125 14.80 15.17 -23.62
N ASN A 126 15.42 15.50 -22.47
CA ASN A 126 16.01 14.54 -21.54
C ASN A 126 15.63 14.76 -20.06
N LYS A 127 14.61 15.58 -19.76
CA LYS A 127 14.23 15.87 -18.36
C LYS A 127 12.74 15.67 -18.12
N ILE A 128 12.45 14.88 -17.10
CA ILE A 128 11.08 14.65 -16.62
C ILE A 128 10.87 15.47 -15.37
N LEU A 129 9.81 16.28 -15.35
CA LEU A 129 9.33 16.96 -14.16
C LEU A 129 8.23 16.10 -13.53
N VAL A 130 8.43 15.71 -12.26
CA VAL A 130 7.42 15.05 -11.45
C VAL A 130 6.85 16.08 -10.50
N SER A 131 5.54 16.32 -10.56
CA SER A 131 4.84 17.30 -9.73
C SER A 131 3.84 16.59 -8.83
N CYS A 132 3.94 16.85 -7.53
CA CYS A 132 3.05 16.29 -6.51
C CYS A 132 2.15 17.40 -5.96
N LEU A 133 0.83 17.22 -6.08
CA LEU A 133 -0.14 18.29 -5.91
C LEU A 133 -0.29 18.71 -4.44
N GLU A 134 -0.41 17.74 -3.54
CA GLU A 134 -0.78 17.96 -2.15
C GLU A 134 0.40 18.48 -1.31
N SER A 135 1.62 18.07 -1.66
CA SER A 135 2.85 18.52 -1.01
C SER A 135 3.46 19.77 -1.64
N ASN A 136 2.97 20.20 -2.83
CA ASN A 136 3.59 21.19 -3.70
C ASN A 136 5.07 20.90 -4.04
N LYS A 137 5.53 19.66 -3.90
CA LYS A 137 6.89 19.26 -4.25
C LYS A 137 7.02 18.98 -5.74
N ARG A 138 8.20 19.29 -6.25
CA ARG A 138 8.59 19.02 -7.64
C ARG A 138 9.95 18.36 -7.66
N PHE A 139 10.11 17.38 -8.53
CA PHE A 139 11.36 16.66 -8.73
C PHE A 139 11.73 16.66 -10.21
N ILE A 140 13.01 16.76 -10.52
CA ILE A 140 13.52 16.65 -11.88
C ILE A 140 14.31 15.36 -11.98
N VAL A 141 13.94 14.52 -12.95
CA VAL A 141 14.66 13.30 -13.31
C VAL A 141 15.39 13.55 -14.61
N ASP A 142 16.71 13.40 -14.61
CA ASP A 142 17.52 13.41 -15.83
C ASP A 142 17.60 11.98 -16.39
N ILE A 143 17.14 11.76 -17.62
CA ILE A 143 17.10 10.44 -18.24
C ILE A 143 18.28 10.16 -19.20
N ASN A 144 19.32 11.01 -19.19
CA ASN A 144 20.61 10.86 -19.87
C ASN A 144 20.56 10.02 -21.17
N GLU A 145 20.40 10.71 -22.31
CA GLU A 145 20.65 10.23 -23.68
C GLU A 145 19.93 8.95 -24.16
N LYS A 146 18.79 8.59 -23.59
CA LYS A 146 17.83 7.81 -24.37
C LYS A 146 17.06 8.75 -25.30
N LYS A 147 17.63 9.04 -26.47
CA LYS A 147 16.91 9.63 -27.62
C LYS A 147 15.77 8.70 -28.01
N HIS A 148 14.65 8.79 -27.30
CA HIS A 148 13.41 8.13 -27.68
C HIS A 148 12.52 9.16 -28.34
N ASP A 149 12.11 8.86 -29.56
CA ASP A 149 10.99 9.52 -30.22
C ASP A 149 9.77 9.48 -29.28
N LYS A 150 9.19 10.65 -29.01
CA LYS A 150 7.91 10.87 -28.31
C LYS A 150 7.62 9.86 -27.18
N PHE A 151 8.26 10.02 -26.03
CA PHE A 151 7.85 9.30 -24.82
C PHE A 151 6.98 10.19 -23.93
N THR A 152 5.99 9.58 -23.29
CA THR A 152 5.14 10.23 -22.29
C THR A 152 5.44 9.60 -20.93
N PRO A 153 6.02 10.35 -19.97
CA PRO A 153 6.21 9.83 -18.64
C PRO A 153 4.87 9.78 -17.91
N ILE A 154 4.67 8.77 -17.07
CA ILE A 154 3.50 8.65 -16.20
C ILE A 154 3.96 8.32 -14.78
N VAL A 155 3.17 8.71 -13.80
CA VAL A 155 3.29 8.19 -12.44
C VAL A 155 2.29 7.05 -12.31
N SER A 156 2.75 5.89 -11.85
CA SER A 156 1.88 4.73 -11.64
C SER A 156 0.95 4.96 -10.45
N ASP A 157 -0.05 4.08 -10.33
CA ASP A 157 -0.72 3.89 -9.05
C ASP A 157 0.26 3.43 -7.97
N ILE A 158 -0.22 3.33 -6.74
CA ILE A 158 0.55 2.83 -5.61
C ILE A 158 1.06 1.41 -5.93
N SER A 159 2.37 1.22 -5.91
CA SER A 159 3.01 -0.06 -6.24
C SER A 159 3.39 -0.87 -4.99
N VAL A 160 3.81 -0.18 -3.93
CA VAL A 160 4.25 -0.80 -2.67
C VAL A 160 3.76 0.02 -1.48
N ILE A 161 3.39 -0.68 -0.40
CA ILE A 161 2.98 -0.08 0.86
C ILE A 161 3.60 -0.85 2.01
N HIS A 162 4.22 -0.12 2.93
CA HIS A 162 4.77 -0.67 4.16
C HIS A 162 4.35 0.15 5.37
N PRO A 163 3.78 -0.46 6.42
CA PRO A 163 3.66 0.19 7.71
C PRO A 163 5.06 0.37 8.31
N ILE A 164 5.39 1.60 8.71
CA ILE A 164 6.68 1.96 9.32
C ILE A 164 6.45 2.69 10.65
N ILE A 165 7.36 2.50 11.60
CA ILE A 165 7.38 3.28 12.85
C ILE A 165 8.57 4.23 12.78
N ASN A 166 8.32 5.52 13.00
CA ASN A 166 9.39 6.48 13.24
C ASN A 166 9.88 6.27 14.70
N PRO A 167 11.20 6.15 14.96
CA PRO A 167 11.73 5.99 16.32
C PRO A 167 11.26 7.03 17.35
N PHE A 168 10.82 8.20 16.87
CA PHE A 168 10.34 9.31 17.70
C PHE A 168 8.80 9.37 17.84
N GLU A 169 8.07 8.42 17.26
CA GLU A 169 6.60 8.36 17.30
C GLU A 169 6.13 7.02 17.87
N SER A 170 5.00 7.02 18.59
CA SER A 170 4.37 5.82 19.15
C SER A 170 3.39 5.15 18.20
N PHE A 171 3.16 5.73 17.01
CA PHE A 171 2.19 5.29 16.03
C PHE A 171 2.83 5.11 14.65
N TYR A 172 2.18 4.31 13.82
CA TYR A 172 2.65 3.93 12.50
C TYR A 172 2.37 5.02 11.48
N SER A 173 3.31 5.19 10.56
CA SER A 173 3.10 5.85 9.27
C SER A 173 3.10 4.79 8.16
N LEU A 174 2.69 5.18 6.95
CA LEU A 174 2.77 4.34 5.76
C LEU A 174 3.84 4.89 4.84
N GLN A 175 4.79 4.04 4.47
CA GLN A 175 5.73 4.28 3.38
C GLN A 175 5.12 3.71 2.10
N ILE A 176 4.96 4.58 1.10
CA ILE A 176 4.25 4.29 -0.13
C ILE A 176 5.19 4.55 -1.30
N HIS A 177 5.21 3.63 -2.26
CA HIS A 177 5.93 3.81 -3.52
C HIS A 177 4.97 3.98 -4.69
N GLN A 178 5.29 4.91 -5.57
CA GLN A 178 4.75 5.03 -6.92
C GLN A 178 5.92 5.09 -7.89
N ASN A 179 5.79 4.49 -9.06
CA ASN A 179 6.86 4.49 -10.05
C ASN A 179 6.63 5.59 -11.07
N VAL A 180 7.71 6.24 -11.49
CA VAL A 180 7.73 7.08 -12.69
C VAL A 180 8.14 6.17 -13.84
N LEU A 181 7.26 6.00 -14.82
CA LEU A 181 7.38 5.02 -15.90
C LEU A 181 7.42 5.70 -17.26
N TYR A 182 8.03 5.05 -18.25
CA TYR A 182 7.71 5.32 -19.64
C TYR A 182 6.38 4.64 -20.00
N ALA A 183 5.37 5.40 -20.45
CA ALA A 183 4.07 4.83 -20.78
C ALA A 183 4.10 3.75 -21.88
N SER A 184 5.10 3.80 -22.77
CA SER A 184 5.20 2.89 -23.93
C SER A 184 5.61 1.46 -23.56
N ASN A 185 6.43 1.28 -22.52
CA ASN A 185 7.00 -0.03 -22.18
C ASN A 185 7.02 -0.32 -20.68
N LEU A 186 6.53 0.60 -19.84
CA LEU A 186 6.48 0.50 -18.39
C LEU A 186 7.86 0.35 -17.72
N ASP A 187 8.97 0.74 -18.38
CA ASP A 187 10.26 0.76 -17.69
C ASP A 187 10.23 1.80 -16.57
N ILE A 188 10.71 1.39 -15.40
CA ILE A 188 10.84 2.26 -14.23
C ILE A 188 12.04 3.19 -14.41
N ILE A 189 11.75 4.48 -14.38
CA ILE A 189 12.74 5.56 -14.49
C ILE A 189 13.22 5.97 -13.10
N ALA A 190 12.27 6.14 -12.20
CA ALA A 190 12.47 6.52 -10.81
C ALA A 190 11.31 5.99 -9.97
N THR A 191 11.48 5.96 -8.66
CA THR A 191 10.42 5.65 -7.71
C THR A 191 10.20 6.86 -6.81
N LEU A 192 8.98 7.34 -6.77
CA LEU A 192 8.52 8.28 -5.76
C LEU A 192 8.24 7.53 -4.47
N GLU A 193 8.89 7.93 -3.39
CA GLU A 193 8.59 7.47 -2.04
C GLU A 193 7.86 8.58 -1.28
N THR A 194 6.69 8.25 -0.75
CA THR A 194 5.88 9.14 0.08
C THR A 194 5.66 8.48 1.43
N ILE A 195 5.97 9.19 2.51
CA ILE A 195 5.64 8.78 3.88
C ILE A 195 4.43 9.59 4.33
N VAL A 196 3.36 8.90 4.72
CA VAL A 196 2.13 9.54 5.21
C VAL A 196 1.74 9.03 6.59
N SER A 197 1.16 9.89 7.41
CA SER A 197 0.30 9.45 8.53
C SER A 197 -1.16 9.51 8.11
N ILE A 198 -1.98 8.61 8.65
CA ILE A 198 -3.43 8.58 8.45
C ILE A 198 -4.10 9.01 9.75
N ASP A 199 -5.10 9.88 9.68
CA ASP A 199 -5.91 10.26 10.85
C ASP A 199 -7.19 9.43 10.99
N GLU A 200 -7.92 9.62 12.10
CA GLU A 200 -9.15 8.88 12.41
C GLU A 200 -10.27 9.03 11.37
N LYS A 201 -10.16 10.01 10.46
CA LYS A 201 -11.11 10.26 9.37
C LYS A 201 -10.61 9.71 8.03
N GLY A 202 -9.48 8.99 8.02
CA GLY A 202 -8.87 8.44 6.81
C GLY A 202 -8.15 9.49 5.96
N ARG A 203 -7.87 10.68 6.52
CA ARG A 203 -7.11 11.72 5.83
C ARG A 203 -5.63 11.50 6.04
N SER A 204 -4.87 11.64 4.99
CA SER A 204 -3.43 11.49 4.98
C SER A 204 -2.74 12.85 5.15
N THR A 205 -1.63 12.84 5.88
CA THR A 205 -0.70 13.96 5.98
C THR A 205 0.66 13.50 5.48
N ILE A 206 1.17 14.15 4.43
CA ILE A 206 2.48 13.84 3.86
C ILE A 206 3.56 14.34 4.83
N LYS A 207 4.26 13.40 5.47
CA LYS A 207 5.39 13.68 6.37
C LYS A 207 6.69 13.85 5.61
N ASN A 208 6.91 13.02 4.60
CA ASN A 208 8.04 13.11 3.71
C ASN A 208 7.64 12.69 2.30
N GLN A 209 8.35 13.23 1.32
CA GLN A 209 8.21 12.79 -0.06
C GLN A 209 9.53 13.04 -0.77
N SER A 210 10.05 12.00 -1.42
CA SER A 210 11.36 11.94 -2.03
C SER A 210 11.32 11.13 -3.32
N LEU A 211 12.23 11.43 -4.23
CA LEU A 211 12.39 10.71 -5.49
C LEU A 211 13.68 9.89 -5.44
N LEU A 212 13.56 8.60 -5.69
CA LEU A 212 14.65 7.64 -5.78
C LEU A 212 14.92 7.35 -7.25
N GLN A 213 16.06 7.81 -7.77
CA GLN A 213 16.46 7.52 -9.15
C GLN A 213 17.37 6.29 -9.19
N TYR A 214 17.10 5.38 -10.12
CA TYR A 214 17.94 4.21 -10.34
C TYR A 214 19.19 4.62 -11.14
N GLY A 215 20.35 4.56 -10.50
CA GLY A 215 21.64 4.82 -11.14
C GLY A 215 22.29 3.55 -11.68
N ASN A 216 23.18 3.71 -12.66
CA ASN A 216 24.11 2.65 -13.06
C ASN A 216 25.28 2.59 -12.08
N PHE A 217 25.46 1.45 -11.39
CA PHE A 217 26.69 1.18 -10.66
C PHE A 217 27.83 0.92 -11.64
N ILE A 218 28.73 1.88 -11.81
CA ILE A 218 30.00 1.66 -12.49
C ILE A 218 31.03 1.29 -11.43
N ASN A 219 31.22 -0.02 -11.19
CA ASN A 219 32.44 -0.48 -10.54
C ASN A 219 33.60 -0.23 -11.50
N LYS A 220 34.31 0.88 -11.34
CA LYS A 220 35.64 1.03 -11.93
C LYS A 220 36.57 0.06 -11.20
N LYS A 221 36.86 -1.08 -11.84
CA LYS A 221 38.06 -1.85 -11.54
C LYS A 221 39.30 -1.10 -12.03
#